data_AF-A0A6V7QLB8-F1
#
_entry.id   AF-A0A6V7QLB8-F1
#
_cell.length_a   1.000
_cell.length_b   1.000
_cell.length_c   1.000
_cell.angle_alpha   90.00
_cell.angle_beta   90.00
_cell.angle_gamma   90.00
#
_symmetry.space_group_name_H-M   'P 1'
#
loop_
_entity.id
_entity.type
_entity.pdbx_description
1 polymer ?
#
loop_
_entity_poly.entity_id
_entity_poly.type
_entity_poly.pdbx_seq_one_letter_code
_entity_poly.pdbx_strand_id
1 'polypeptide(L)'
;MKARLTGFILVRYIDGTNTKGYLVADRFTFPSNHGSHSEVVDDVVFGCSKESSPNMYPYETAVSGIIGMGTDARSFLMQLGDRAKGRFSYCLVPPEHTAQSHLRFGTDAEHVHHAHTTPLLLHHDIDGFLLDLKDLSVNGHRLHLPSDTFKIHPDGTGGCVLDTGAWISFMVENALNALVHSLEQHFQRHHLRRVEDPHHEHFKLCYKKPSGFSSYPAVAFHFQRAVFQPKPKSLFYVDEESDTLCLAIKEAQCTIIGSVPQQNHRMVFDVRKRQLTFAEENCAGN
;
A
#
# COMPACT_ATOMS: atom_id res chain seq x y z
N MET A 1 -17.79 -29.53 9.43
CA MET A 1 -16.68 -28.64 9.83
C MET A 1 -16.71 -28.50 11.35
N LYS A 2 -15.74 -29.07 12.08
CA LYS A 2 -15.63 -28.89 13.54
C LYS A 2 -14.51 -27.87 13.77
N ALA A 3 -14.84 -26.58 13.70
CA ALA A 3 -13.90 -25.54 14.08
C ALA A 3 -13.66 -25.63 15.60
N ARG A 4 -12.39 -25.77 16.02
CA ARG A 4 -12.02 -25.60 17.43
C ARG A 4 -11.94 -24.10 17.73
N LEU A 5 -12.83 -23.61 18.59
CA LEU A 5 -12.78 -22.25 19.15
C LEU A 5 -11.57 -22.15 20.08
N THR A 6 -10.63 -21.24 19.77
CA THR A 6 -9.34 -21.14 20.49
C THR A 6 -9.12 -19.79 21.18
N GLY A 7 -10.01 -18.82 21.01
CA GLY A 7 -9.94 -17.50 21.65
C GLY A 7 -10.77 -16.43 20.95
N PHE A 8 -10.72 -15.21 21.47
CA PHE A 8 -11.31 -14.02 20.84
C PHE A 8 -10.25 -13.23 20.07
N ILE A 9 -10.66 -12.56 19.00
CA ILE A 9 -9.82 -11.63 18.25
C ILE A 9 -10.55 -10.30 18.03
N LEU A 10 -9.81 -9.21 18.16
CA LEU A 10 -10.20 -7.86 17.80
C LEU A 10 -9.08 -7.27 16.94
N VAL A 11 -9.43 -6.77 15.76
CA VAL A 11 -8.53 -6.06 14.86
C VAL A 11 -9.06 -4.64 14.70
N ARG A 12 -8.18 -3.64 14.82
CA ARG A 12 -8.46 -2.22 14.60
C ARG A 12 -7.50 -1.69 13.55
N TYR A 13 -8.02 -0.91 12.61
CA TYR A 13 -7.25 -0.25 11.56
C TYR A 13 -7.07 1.23 11.90
N ILE A 14 -6.09 1.86 11.23
CA ILE A 14 -5.73 3.27 11.45
C ILE A 14 -6.89 4.21 11.10
N ASP A 15 -7.74 3.84 10.14
CA ASP A 15 -8.94 4.58 9.76
C ASP A 15 -10.10 4.46 10.79
N GLY A 16 -9.88 3.74 11.90
CA GLY A 16 -10.84 3.51 12.96
C GLY A 16 -11.81 2.35 12.71
N THR A 17 -11.78 1.74 11.51
CA THR A 17 -12.55 0.53 11.25
C THR A 17 -12.03 -0.62 12.11
N ASN A 18 -12.92 -1.53 12.47
CA ASN A 18 -12.57 -2.66 13.30
C ASN A 18 -13.45 -3.88 13.01
N THR A 19 -12.94 -5.03 13.42
CA THR A 19 -13.68 -6.28 13.38
C THR A 19 -13.34 -7.13 14.59
N LYS A 20 -14.32 -7.85 15.11
CA LYS A 20 -14.14 -8.78 16.22
C LYS A 20 -14.85 -10.10 15.98
N GLY A 21 -14.32 -11.15 16.58
CA GLY A 21 -14.86 -12.50 16.44
C GLY A 21 -14.04 -13.52 17.19
N TYR A 22 -13.99 -14.73 16.65
CA TYR A 22 -13.35 -15.88 17.28
C TYR A 22 -12.20 -16.41 16.43
N LEU A 23 -11.16 -16.89 17.09
CA LEU A 23 -10.10 -17.64 16.43
C LEU A 23 -10.57 -19.06 16.13
N VAL A 24 -10.37 -19.46 14.88
CA VAL A 24 -10.64 -20.80 14.36
C VAL A 24 -9.42 -21.29 13.60
N ALA A 25 -9.27 -22.61 13.47
CA ALA A 25 -8.25 -23.23 12.64
C ALA A 25 -8.92 -24.06 11.54
N ASP A 26 -8.44 -23.96 10.31
CA ASP A 26 -8.90 -24.77 9.18
C ASP A 26 -7.78 -24.96 8.15
N ARG A 27 -8.07 -25.74 7.11
CA ARG A 27 -7.19 -25.98 5.97
C ARG A 27 -7.41 -24.94 4.87
N PHE A 28 -6.33 -24.34 4.39
CA PHE A 28 -6.34 -23.52 3.17
C PHE A 28 -5.76 -24.30 1.99
N THR A 29 -6.43 -24.21 0.85
CA THR A 29 -6.05 -24.92 -0.38
C THR A 29 -5.91 -23.92 -1.51
N PHE A 30 -4.77 -23.94 -2.20
CA PHE A 30 -4.45 -23.04 -3.32
C PHE A 30 -4.20 -23.84 -4.60
N PRO A 31 -4.49 -23.29 -5.79
CA PRO A 31 -4.03 -23.87 -7.04
C PRO A 31 -2.49 -23.93 -7.10
N SER A 32 -1.91 -25.07 -7.50
CA SER A 32 -0.48 -25.15 -7.78
C SER A 32 -0.20 -24.84 -9.24
N ASN A 33 0.97 -24.26 -9.50
CA ASN A 33 1.56 -24.11 -10.82
C ASN A 33 2.35 -25.35 -11.28
N HIS A 34 2.57 -26.35 -10.42
CA HIS A 34 3.36 -27.55 -10.69
C HIS A 34 2.53 -28.81 -11.04
N GLY A 35 1.48 -28.67 -11.85
CA GLY A 35 0.66 -29.80 -12.34
C GLY A 35 -0.73 -29.87 -11.70
N SER A 36 -1.28 -31.08 -11.55
CA SER A 36 -2.68 -31.31 -11.13
C SER A 36 -2.93 -31.31 -9.61
N HIS A 37 -1.94 -30.95 -8.80
CA HIS A 37 -2.05 -30.97 -7.34
C HIS A 37 -2.33 -29.58 -6.78
N SER A 38 -3.08 -29.49 -5.67
CA SER A 38 -3.25 -28.23 -4.95
C SER A 38 -2.17 -28.05 -3.88
N GLU A 39 -1.76 -26.82 -3.63
CA GLU A 39 -0.95 -26.49 -2.46
C GLU A 39 -1.84 -26.41 -1.23
N VAL A 40 -1.52 -27.18 -0.19
CA VAL A 40 -2.35 -27.29 1.01
C VAL A 40 -1.58 -26.81 2.23
N VAL A 41 -2.19 -25.92 3.01
CA VAL A 41 -1.71 -25.45 4.31
C VAL A 41 -2.73 -25.85 5.36
N ASP A 42 -2.38 -26.82 6.19
CA ASP A 42 -3.23 -27.29 7.29
C ASP A 42 -3.07 -26.39 8.53
N ASP A 43 -4.06 -26.47 9.43
CA ASP A 43 -4.07 -25.81 10.74
C ASP A 43 -3.81 -24.29 10.71
N VAL A 44 -4.26 -23.61 9.64
CA VAL A 44 -4.19 -22.15 9.53
C VAL A 44 -5.17 -21.55 10.53
N VAL A 45 -4.66 -20.81 11.49
CA VAL A 45 -5.41 -20.05 12.49
C VAL A 45 -5.80 -18.69 11.92
N PHE A 46 -7.09 -18.39 11.87
CA PHE A 46 -7.60 -17.11 11.39
C PHE A 46 -8.83 -16.64 12.19
N GLY A 47 -9.21 -15.37 12.02
CA GLY A 47 -10.38 -14.79 12.66
C GLY A 47 -11.66 -15.04 11.87
N CYS A 48 -12.64 -15.69 12.50
CA CYS A 48 -14.01 -15.71 12.01
C CYS A 48 -14.75 -14.48 12.55
N SER A 49 -14.90 -13.46 11.70
CA SER A 49 -15.59 -12.21 12.06
C SER A 49 -17.06 -12.47 12.41
N LYS A 50 -17.54 -11.79 13.45
CA LYS A 50 -18.95 -11.75 13.86
C LYS A 50 -19.54 -10.36 13.76
N GLU A 51 -18.71 -9.36 14.03
CA GLU A 51 -19.07 -7.96 13.96
C GLU A 51 -17.93 -7.22 13.26
N SER A 52 -18.28 -6.34 12.34
CA SER A 52 -17.36 -5.44 11.65
C SER A 52 -17.98 -4.05 11.60
N SER A 53 -17.13 -3.02 11.59
CA SER A 53 -17.57 -1.65 11.29
C SER A 53 -18.29 -1.60 9.93
N PRO A 54 -19.31 -0.73 9.77
CA PRO A 54 -20.08 -0.64 8.53
C PRO A 54 -19.23 -0.43 7.27
N ASN A 55 -18.15 0.36 7.38
CA ASN A 55 -17.28 0.73 6.27
C ASN A 55 -16.04 -0.16 6.11
N MET A 56 -16.00 -1.32 6.78
CA MET A 56 -14.86 -2.25 6.75
C MET A 56 -14.60 -2.83 5.35
N TYR A 57 -15.66 -3.00 4.56
CA TYR A 57 -15.62 -3.51 3.19
C TYR A 57 -16.40 -2.56 2.29
N PRO A 58 -15.80 -1.40 1.94
CA PRO A 58 -16.52 -0.31 1.26
C PRO A 58 -16.81 -0.58 -0.22
N TYR A 59 -16.34 -1.71 -0.76
CA TYR A 59 -16.48 -2.07 -2.17
C TYR A 59 -17.71 -2.96 -2.42
N GLU A 60 -18.38 -2.76 -3.55
CA GLU A 60 -19.53 -3.58 -3.98
C GLU A 60 -19.16 -5.04 -4.28
N THR A 61 -17.87 -5.37 -4.30
CA THR A 61 -17.39 -6.75 -4.47
C THR A 61 -17.51 -7.52 -3.15
N ALA A 62 -18.05 -8.73 -3.23
CA ALA A 62 -18.16 -9.60 -2.06
C ALA A 62 -16.76 -10.00 -1.55
N VAL A 63 -16.30 -9.35 -0.49
CA VAL A 63 -15.07 -9.71 0.24
C VAL A 63 -15.43 -10.62 1.41
N SER A 64 -14.81 -11.80 1.47
CA SER A 64 -15.03 -12.77 2.56
C SER A 64 -14.05 -12.64 3.72
N GLY A 65 -13.02 -11.79 3.60
CA GLY A 65 -12.05 -11.53 4.66
C GLY A 65 -10.78 -10.83 4.17
N ILE A 66 -9.82 -10.69 5.07
CA ILE A 66 -8.52 -10.04 4.83
C ILE A 66 -7.41 -11.03 5.19
N ILE A 67 -6.40 -11.16 4.34
CA ILE A 67 -5.21 -11.97 4.62
C ILE A 67 -4.09 -11.05 5.12
N GLY A 68 -3.82 -11.09 6.42
CA GLY A 68 -2.76 -10.27 7.03
C GLY A 68 -1.36 -10.85 6.78
N MET A 69 -0.45 -10.01 6.30
CA MET A 69 0.96 -10.35 6.02
C MET A 69 1.95 -9.80 7.05
N GLY A 70 1.47 -9.32 8.20
CA GLY A 70 2.30 -8.71 9.23
C GLY A 70 3.35 -9.65 9.84
N THR A 71 4.07 -9.16 10.85
CA THR A 71 5.14 -9.91 11.53
C THR A 71 4.67 -10.69 12.76
N ASP A 72 3.42 -10.51 13.18
CA ASP A 72 2.80 -11.27 14.27
C ASP A 72 2.71 -12.77 13.92
N ALA A 73 2.85 -13.64 14.91
CA ALA A 73 2.85 -15.10 14.74
C ALA A 73 1.53 -15.64 14.14
N ARG A 74 0.43 -14.90 14.26
CA ARG A 74 -0.89 -15.21 13.68
C ARG A 74 -1.05 -14.70 12.25
N SER A 75 -0.11 -13.92 11.70
CA SER A 75 -0.15 -13.54 10.30
C SER A 75 -0.03 -14.77 9.40
N PHE A 76 -0.59 -14.70 8.19
CA PHE A 76 -0.51 -15.82 7.25
C PHE A 76 0.96 -16.10 6.86
N LEU A 77 1.76 -15.05 6.68
CA LEU A 77 3.19 -15.14 6.39
C LEU A 77 3.94 -15.98 7.43
N MET A 78 3.71 -15.73 8.72
CA MET A 78 4.41 -16.42 9.79
C MET A 78 3.92 -17.85 9.97
N GLN A 79 2.62 -18.10 9.77
CA GLN A 79 2.04 -19.44 9.83
C GLN A 79 2.53 -20.38 8.71
N LEU A 80 2.95 -19.84 7.56
CA LEU A 80 3.59 -20.64 6.50
C LEU A 80 4.98 -21.18 6.89
N GLY A 81 5.59 -20.66 7.97
CA GLY A 81 6.86 -21.13 8.50
C GLY A 81 7.96 -21.17 7.45
N ASP A 82 8.62 -22.33 7.34
CA ASP A 82 9.74 -22.53 6.42
C ASP A 82 9.33 -22.56 4.94
N ARG A 83 8.05 -22.73 4.61
CA ARG A 83 7.57 -22.62 3.23
C ARG A 83 7.71 -21.19 2.71
N ALA A 84 7.30 -20.20 3.52
CA ALA A 84 7.45 -18.80 3.17
C ALA A 84 8.85 -18.25 3.46
N LYS A 85 9.63 -18.88 4.36
CA LYS A 85 10.94 -18.37 4.81
C LYS A 85 10.87 -16.92 5.30
N GLY A 86 9.71 -16.49 5.82
CA GLY A 86 9.43 -15.10 6.19
C GLY A 86 9.52 -14.10 5.02
N ARG A 87 9.20 -14.55 3.81
CA ARG A 87 9.20 -13.73 2.60
C ARG A 87 7.91 -13.87 1.81
N PHE A 88 7.45 -12.74 1.31
CA PHE A 88 6.40 -12.68 0.31
C PHE A 88 6.67 -11.55 -0.68
N SER A 89 6.03 -11.63 -1.84
CA SER A 89 6.04 -10.54 -2.81
C SER A 89 4.71 -10.41 -3.52
N TYR A 90 4.43 -9.21 -4.01
CA TYR A 90 3.32 -8.96 -4.93
C TYR A 90 3.75 -8.04 -6.06
N CYS A 91 2.96 -8.05 -7.13
CA CYS A 91 3.04 -7.09 -8.22
C CYS A 91 1.60 -6.74 -8.58
N LEU A 92 1.18 -5.51 -8.29
CA LEU A 92 -0.19 -5.08 -8.47
C LEU A 92 -0.42 -4.66 -9.93
N VAL A 93 -1.34 -5.35 -10.59
CA VAL A 93 -1.80 -5.07 -11.94
C VAL A 93 -2.69 -3.82 -11.91
N PRO A 94 -2.41 -2.80 -12.75
CA PRO A 94 -3.29 -1.65 -12.88
C PRO A 94 -4.69 -2.04 -13.38
N PRO A 95 -5.76 -1.33 -12.97
CA PRO A 95 -7.14 -1.68 -13.29
C PRO A 95 -7.47 -1.62 -14.79
N GLU A 96 -6.67 -0.92 -15.59
CA GLU A 96 -6.77 -0.89 -17.05
C GLU A 96 -6.41 -2.22 -17.75
N HIS A 97 -5.88 -3.21 -17.02
CA HIS A 97 -5.55 -4.53 -17.53
C HIS A 97 -6.45 -5.63 -16.96
N THR A 98 -6.68 -6.69 -17.74
CA THR A 98 -7.46 -7.86 -17.34
C THR A 98 -6.64 -8.97 -16.67
N ALA A 99 -5.32 -8.79 -16.59
CA ALA A 99 -4.41 -9.75 -15.97
C ALA A 99 -4.62 -9.84 -14.45
N GLN A 100 -4.21 -10.96 -13.86
CA GLN A 100 -4.33 -11.18 -12.41
C GLN A 100 -3.06 -10.74 -11.69
N SER A 101 -3.23 -10.12 -10.52
CA SER A 101 -2.12 -9.87 -9.60
C SER A 101 -1.77 -11.17 -8.87
N HIS A 102 -0.48 -11.41 -8.64
CA HIS A 102 0.00 -12.60 -7.93
C HIS A 102 0.67 -12.23 -6.62
N LEU A 103 0.33 -13.00 -5.57
CA LEU A 103 1.02 -13.03 -4.29
C LEU A 103 1.90 -14.30 -4.26
N ARG A 104 3.20 -14.12 -4.03
CA ARG A 104 4.20 -15.22 -4.03
C ARG A 104 4.88 -15.29 -2.67
N PHE A 105 5.34 -16.49 -2.28
CA PHE A 105 5.96 -16.73 -0.98
C PHE A 105 7.30 -17.44 -1.14
N GLY A 106 8.16 -17.37 -0.12
CA GLY A 106 9.37 -18.20 -0.08
C GLY A 106 10.37 -17.84 -1.17
N THR A 107 10.85 -18.85 -1.88
CA THR A 107 11.83 -18.69 -2.98
C THR A 107 11.20 -18.04 -4.21
N ASP A 108 9.89 -18.20 -4.40
CA ASP A 108 9.18 -17.64 -5.56
C ASP A 108 9.04 -16.11 -5.45
N ALA A 109 9.26 -15.56 -4.25
CA ALA A 109 9.26 -14.13 -3.99
C ALA A 109 10.60 -13.43 -4.29
N GLU A 110 11.71 -14.16 -4.48
CA GLU A 110 13.07 -13.57 -4.51
C GLU A 110 13.50 -12.96 -5.85
N HIS A 111 12.91 -13.41 -6.95
CA HIS A 111 13.44 -13.13 -8.29
C HIS A 111 13.05 -11.73 -8.76
N VAL A 112 13.90 -10.74 -8.46
CA VAL A 112 13.71 -9.36 -8.93
C VAL A 112 15.03 -8.80 -9.48
N HIS A 113 14.99 -8.39 -10.75
CA HIS A 113 16.13 -7.74 -11.42
C HIS A 113 16.05 -6.23 -11.23
N HIS A 114 17.21 -5.56 -11.26
CA HIS A 114 17.31 -4.08 -11.14
C HIS A 114 16.61 -3.50 -9.90
N ALA A 115 16.63 -4.24 -8.80
CA ALA A 115 15.91 -3.87 -7.61
C ALA A 115 16.68 -2.90 -6.70
N HIS A 116 15.92 -2.12 -5.94
CA HIS A 116 16.38 -1.28 -4.85
C HIS A 116 15.97 -1.90 -3.53
N THR A 117 16.79 -1.74 -2.49
CA THR A 117 16.51 -2.28 -1.15
C THR A 117 16.56 -1.19 -0.10
N THR A 118 15.55 -1.15 0.76
CA THR A 118 15.48 -0.28 1.94
C THR A 118 15.18 -1.13 3.19
N PRO A 119 15.69 -0.75 4.38
CA PRO A 119 15.31 -1.40 5.62
C PRO A 119 13.81 -1.21 5.93
N LEU A 120 13.21 -2.23 6.55
CA LEU A 120 11.94 -2.14 7.25
C LEU A 120 12.22 -1.79 8.72
N LEU A 121 11.57 -0.75 9.22
CA LEU A 121 11.70 -0.32 10.61
C LEU A 121 10.79 -1.17 11.52
N LEU A 122 11.18 -1.29 12.78
CA LEU A 122 10.35 -1.90 13.82
C LEU A 122 9.89 -0.83 14.79
N HIS A 123 8.61 -0.87 15.15
CA HIS A 123 8.04 -0.07 16.21
C HIS A 123 7.10 -0.93 17.02
N HIS A 124 7.13 -0.80 18.36
CA HIS A 124 6.38 -1.69 19.24
C HIS A 124 4.87 -1.45 19.22
N ASP A 125 4.44 -0.21 18.97
CA ASP A 125 3.02 0.18 18.95
C ASP A 125 2.40 0.22 17.56
N ILE A 126 3.19 0.01 16.50
CA ILE A 126 2.71 0.15 15.12
C ILE A 126 2.91 -1.19 14.42
N ASP A 127 1.79 -1.89 14.20
CA ASP A 127 1.72 -3.06 13.36
C ASP A 127 1.67 -2.63 11.89
N GLY A 128 2.82 -2.67 11.19
CA GLY A 128 2.89 -2.31 9.77
C GLY A 128 4.29 -2.39 9.19
N PHE A 129 4.38 -2.27 7.86
CA PHE A 129 5.65 -2.21 7.15
C PHE A 129 6.17 -0.77 7.10
N LEU A 130 6.85 -0.38 8.18
CA LEU A 130 7.42 0.95 8.34
C LEU A 130 8.68 1.16 7.49
N LEU A 131 8.78 2.33 6.89
CA LEU A 131 9.89 2.77 6.05
C LEU A 131 10.50 4.08 6.59
N ASP A 132 11.81 4.22 6.40
CA ASP A 132 12.54 5.45 6.74
C ASP A 132 12.46 6.46 5.60
N LEU A 133 11.30 7.11 5.44
CA LEU A 133 11.09 8.19 4.46
C LEU A 133 11.82 9.45 4.90
N LYS A 134 12.70 9.97 4.04
CA LYS A 134 13.54 11.13 4.32
C LYS A 134 13.06 12.42 3.68
N ASP A 135 12.57 12.33 2.44
CA ASP A 135 12.16 13.49 1.66
C ASP A 135 11.31 13.04 0.47
N LEU A 136 10.75 14.03 -0.24
CA LEU A 136 10.12 13.86 -1.54
C LEU A 136 10.90 14.63 -2.60
N SER A 137 10.70 14.29 -3.86
CA SER A 137 11.08 15.17 -4.97
C SER A 137 10.01 15.24 -6.04
N VAL A 138 9.86 16.40 -6.67
CA VAL A 138 8.99 16.61 -7.82
C VAL A 138 9.84 16.95 -9.04
N ASN A 139 9.69 16.20 -10.13
CA ASN A 139 10.48 16.31 -11.36
C ASN A 139 11.99 16.35 -11.08
N GLY A 140 12.47 15.48 -10.20
CA GLY A 140 13.88 15.40 -9.79
C GLY A 140 14.37 16.45 -8.79
N HIS A 141 13.53 17.42 -8.41
CA HIS A 141 13.89 18.47 -7.45
C HIS A 141 13.42 18.09 -6.05
N ARG A 142 14.36 17.94 -5.11
CA ARG A 142 14.09 17.66 -3.70
C ARG A 142 13.26 18.76 -3.06
N LEU A 143 12.33 18.38 -2.19
CA LEU A 143 11.55 19.33 -1.40
C LEU A 143 12.33 19.89 -0.20
N HIS A 144 13.42 19.22 0.21
CA HIS A 144 14.28 19.64 1.33
C HIS A 144 13.49 19.80 2.63
N LEU A 145 12.61 18.83 2.91
CA LEU A 145 11.80 18.79 4.12
C LEU A 145 12.69 18.75 5.38
N PRO A 146 12.24 19.34 6.51
CA PRO A 146 12.90 19.16 7.80
C PRO A 146 13.12 17.67 8.11
N SER A 147 14.30 17.33 8.66
CA SER A 147 14.71 15.93 8.85
C SER A 147 13.81 15.11 9.78
N ASP A 148 13.00 15.77 10.59
CA ASP A 148 12.04 15.19 11.53
C ASP A 148 10.60 15.13 10.99
N THR A 149 10.35 15.57 9.75
CA THR A 149 9.00 15.60 9.14
C THR A 149 8.28 14.26 9.17
N PHE A 150 9.00 13.16 8.99
CA PHE A 150 8.44 11.79 9.00
C PHE A 150 8.85 10.98 10.24
N LYS A 151 9.34 11.64 11.29
CA LYS A 151 9.73 10.95 12.52
C LYS A 151 8.51 10.27 13.14
N ILE A 152 8.69 9.05 13.65
CA ILE A 152 7.65 8.37 14.43
C ILE A 152 7.63 8.98 15.83
N HIS A 153 6.44 9.44 16.25
CA HIS A 153 6.20 10.04 17.56
C HIS A 153 5.79 8.98 18.60
N PRO A 154 5.97 9.25 19.90
CA PRO A 154 5.60 8.29 20.96
C PRO A 154 4.12 7.92 21.03
N ASP A 155 3.24 8.73 20.45
CA ASP A 155 1.80 8.46 20.36
C ASP A 155 1.42 7.61 19.13
N GLY A 156 2.41 7.11 18.38
CA GLY A 156 2.23 6.30 17.18
C GLY A 156 1.98 7.11 15.91
N THR A 157 1.95 8.45 15.97
CA THR A 157 1.81 9.31 14.79
C THR A 157 3.13 9.51 14.05
N GLY A 158 3.07 10.09 12.86
CA GLY A 158 4.21 10.27 11.97
C GLY A 158 4.58 8.98 11.23
N GLY A 159 5.86 8.84 10.89
CA GLY A 159 6.35 7.69 10.13
C GLY A 159 5.83 7.60 8.69
N CYS A 160 6.21 6.50 8.04
CA CYS A 160 5.74 6.12 6.72
C CYS A 160 5.50 4.61 6.67
N VAL A 161 4.31 4.18 6.26
CA VAL A 161 3.96 2.77 6.08
C VAL A 161 3.56 2.47 4.64
N LEU A 162 3.87 1.26 4.17
CA LEU A 162 3.21 0.71 2.99
C LEU A 162 1.93 0.01 3.41
N ASP A 163 0.83 0.34 2.73
CA ASP A 163 -0.46 -0.28 2.98
C ASP A 163 -1.16 -0.60 1.65
N THR A 164 -1.56 -1.86 1.49
CA THR A 164 -2.36 -2.29 0.34
C THR A 164 -3.87 -2.17 0.59
N GLY A 165 -4.29 -1.93 1.84
CA GLY A 165 -5.69 -1.69 2.21
C GLY A 165 -6.18 -0.31 1.82
N ALA A 166 -5.31 0.70 1.87
CA ALA A 166 -5.57 2.02 1.30
C ALA A 166 -5.30 2.04 -0.21
N TRP A 167 -6.28 2.45 -1.04
CA TRP A 167 -6.06 2.60 -2.49
C TRP A 167 -5.27 3.87 -2.84
N ILE A 168 -5.59 5.00 -2.20
CA ILE A 168 -4.84 6.26 -2.27
C ILE A 168 -3.78 6.35 -1.17
N SER A 169 -2.89 7.33 -1.30
CA SER A 169 -1.92 7.63 -0.24
C SER A 169 -2.44 8.67 0.75
N PHE A 170 -1.82 8.68 1.93
CA PHE A 170 -2.04 9.68 2.95
C PHE A 170 -0.70 10.24 3.39
N MET A 171 -0.66 11.49 3.86
CA MET A 171 0.60 12.15 4.18
C MET A 171 0.44 13.13 5.33
N VAL A 172 1.47 13.23 6.17
CA VAL A 172 1.56 14.23 7.23
C VAL A 172 1.49 15.64 6.64
N GLU A 173 0.79 16.53 7.35
CA GLU A 173 0.38 17.84 6.84
C GLU A 173 1.54 18.64 6.23
N ASN A 174 2.67 18.77 6.95
CA ASN A 174 3.82 19.56 6.50
C ASN A 174 4.39 19.06 5.17
N ALA A 175 4.51 17.74 5.00
CA ALA A 175 5.00 17.15 3.75
C ALA A 175 3.98 17.31 2.61
N LEU A 176 2.68 17.14 2.91
CA LEU A 176 1.62 17.31 1.92
C LEU A 176 1.55 18.75 1.42
N ASN A 177 1.65 19.74 2.31
CA ASN A 177 1.63 21.16 1.95
C ASN A 177 2.83 21.54 1.06
N ALA A 178 4.03 21.04 1.37
CA ALA A 178 5.21 21.24 0.54
C ALA A 178 5.07 20.58 -0.85
N LEU A 179 4.52 19.36 -0.89
CA LEU A 179 4.24 18.66 -2.14
C LEU A 179 3.22 19.44 -2.99
N VAL A 180 2.09 19.84 -2.39
CA VAL A 180 1.05 20.64 -3.05
C VAL A 180 1.65 21.91 -3.64
N HIS A 181 2.46 22.65 -2.87
CA HIS A 181 3.11 23.86 -3.38
C HIS A 181 3.98 23.59 -4.62
N SER A 182 4.78 22.53 -4.61
CA SER A 182 5.60 22.16 -5.77
C SER A 182 4.77 21.73 -6.97
N LEU A 183 3.64 21.05 -6.75
CA LEU A 183 2.73 20.61 -7.81
C LEU A 183 1.94 21.78 -8.40
N GLU A 184 1.54 22.76 -7.60
CA GLU A 184 0.91 24.00 -8.06
C GLU A 184 1.81 24.73 -9.06
N GLN A 185 3.10 24.87 -8.75
CA GLN A 185 4.07 25.47 -9.67
C GLN A 185 4.18 24.70 -10.99
N HIS A 186 4.13 23.37 -10.94
CA HIS A 186 4.13 22.53 -12.15
C HIS A 186 2.88 22.79 -13.00
N PHE A 187 1.68 22.69 -12.41
CA PHE A 187 0.43 22.86 -13.14
C PHE A 187 0.20 24.29 -13.65
N GLN A 188 0.73 25.30 -12.94
CA GLN A 188 0.72 26.69 -13.41
C GLN A 188 1.52 26.87 -14.70
N ARG A 189 2.68 26.21 -14.84
CA ARG A 189 3.49 26.23 -16.09
C ARG A 189 2.77 25.58 -17.27
N HIS A 190 1.85 24.65 -16.99
CA HIS A 190 1.01 24.02 -17.99
C HIS A 190 -0.34 24.75 -18.20
N HIS A 191 -0.54 25.91 -17.56
CA HIS A 191 -1.77 26.71 -17.66
C HIS A 191 -3.05 25.97 -17.27
N LEU A 192 -2.96 25.00 -16.35
CA LEU A 192 -4.15 24.32 -15.83
C LEU A 192 -4.91 25.24 -14.87
N ARG A 193 -6.24 25.23 -14.97
CA ARG A 193 -7.14 26.01 -14.10
C ARG A 193 -7.48 25.22 -12.85
N ARG A 194 -7.12 25.75 -11.67
CA ARG A 194 -7.48 25.15 -10.37
C ARG A 194 -8.99 25.13 -10.20
N VAL A 195 -9.52 24.06 -9.61
CA VAL A 195 -10.93 23.91 -9.26
C VAL A 195 -11.07 23.33 -7.86
N GLU A 196 -12.26 23.43 -7.30
CA GLU A 196 -12.64 22.69 -6.10
C GLU A 196 -12.78 21.20 -6.41
N ASP A 197 -12.69 20.39 -5.36
CA ASP A 197 -12.92 18.94 -5.44
C ASP A 197 -14.39 18.66 -5.80
N PRO A 198 -14.68 18.09 -6.98
CA PRO A 198 -16.06 17.94 -7.47
C PRO A 198 -16.89 16.98 -6.62
N HIS A 199 -16.25 16.02 -5.94
CA HIS A 199 -16.93 14.96 -5.18
C HIS A 199 -16.87 15.17 -3.66
N HIS A 200 -16.32 16.30 -3.21
CA HIS A 200 -16.12 16.59 -1.78
C HIS A 200 -15.33 15.48 -1.06
N GLU A 201 -14.42 14.83 -1.78
CA GLU A 201 -13.53 13.79 -1.27
C GLU A 201 -12.40 14.35 -0.39
N HIS A 202 -12.33 15.68 -0.22
CA HIS A 202 -11.30 16.39 0.55
C HIS A 202 -9.90 16.28 -0.07
N PHE A 203 -9.79 16.21 -1.40
CA PHE A 203 -8.50 16.37 -2.08
C PHE A 203 -8.01 17.82 -2.00
N LYS A 204 -6.76 18.02 -1.56
CA LYS A 204 -6.18 19.38 -1.38
C LYS A 204 -5.89 20.14 -2.69
N LEU A 205 -5.75 19.41 -3.81
CA LEU A 205 -5.29 19.98 -5.07
C LEU A 205 -6.02 19.36 -6.26
N CYS A 206 -6.84 20.16 -6.95
CA CYS A 206 -7.60 19.74 -8.14
C CYS A 206 -7.50 20.79 -9.26
N TYR A 207 -7.51 20.32 -10.51
CA TYR A 207 -7.45 21.14 -11.71
C TYR A 207 -8.40 20.60 -12.79
N LYS A 208 -8.92 21.50 -13.65
CA LYS A 208 -9.51 21.07 -14.91
C LYS A 208 -8.45 20.36 -15.75
N LYS A 209 -8.79 19.17 -16.21
CA LYS A 209 -7.96 18.31 -17.05
C LYS A 209 -8.28 18.60 -18.52
N PRO A 210 -7.36 19.20 -19.29
CA PRO A 210 -7.53 19.33 -20.73
C PRO A 210 -7.62 17.95 -21.41
N SER A 211 -8.36 17.87 -22.51
CA SER A 211 -8.37 16.68 -23.36
C SER A 211 -6.95 16.32 -23.79
N GLY A 212 -6.59 15.04 -23.66
CA GLY A 212 -5.24 14.54 -23.99
C GLY A 212 -4.12 14.93 -23.00
N PHE A 213 -4.44 15.56 -21.86
CA PHE A 213 -3.40 15.93 -20.88
C PHE A 213 -2.66 14.69 -20.33
N SER A 214 -1.34 14.70 -20.48
CA SER A 214 -0.44 13.60 -20.10
C SER A 214 0.80 14.05 -19.32
N SER A 215 0.95 15.36 -19.08
CA SER A 215 2.13 15.96 -18.40
C SER A 215 2.00 15.92 -16.88
N TYR A 216 1.77 14.73 -16.31
CA TYR A 216 1.76 14.52 -14.86
C TYR A 216 3.20 14.63 -14.30
N PRO A 217 3.42 15.37 -13.20
CA PRO A 217 4.74 15.51 -12.61
C PRO A 217 5.22 14.19 -11.98
N ALA A 218 6.49 13.87 -12.15
CA ALA A 218 7.10 12.73 -11.48
C ALA A 218 7.33 13.06 -10.00
N VAL A 219 6.81 12.23 -9.10
CA VAL A 219 7.06 12.35 -7.66
C VAL A 219 7.82 11.12 -7.19
N ALA A 220 8.87 11.33 -6.42
CA ALA A 220 9.65 10.24 -5.84
C ALA A 220 9.70 10.34 -4.31
N PHE A 221 9.54 9.19 -3.66
CA PHE A 221 9.66 8.97 -2.23
C PHE A 221 11.08 8.50 -1.93
N HIS A 222 11.81 9.26 -1.14
CA HIS A 222 13.22 8.97 -0.88
C HIS A 222 13.37 8.31 0.47
N PHE A 223 13.54 6.98 0.43
CA PHE A 223 13.80 6.19 1.61
C PHE A 223 15.29 6.16 1.95
N GLN A 224 15.61 5.61 3.11
CA GLN A 224 16.98 5.24 3.42
C GLN A 224 17.53 4.27 2.35
N ARG A 225 18.52 4.73 1.57
CA ARG A 225 19.26 3.97 0.54
C ARG A 225 18.47 3.59 -0.71
N ALA A 226 17.21 4.00 -0.85
CA ALA A 226 16.40 3.68 -2.01
C ALA A 226 15.48 4.85 -2.38
N VAL A 227 15.12 4.93 -3.66
CA VAL A 227 14.17 5.92 -4.17
C VAL A 227 13.04 5.15 -4.82
N PHE A 228 11.83 5.34 -4.31
CA PHE A 228 10.62 4.77 -4.90
C PHE A 228 9.91 5.83 -5.72
N GLN A 229 9.67 5.56 -6.99
CA GLN A 229 9.06 6.50 -7.91
C GLN A 229 7.84 5.86 -8.59
N PRO A 230 6.62 6.08 -8.06
CA PRO A 230 5.39 5.67 -8.71
C PRO A 230 5.28 6.20 -10.14
N LYS A 231 4.44 5.55 -10.95
CA LYS A 231 4.05 6.12 -12.24
C LYS A 231 3.35 7.46 -12.01
N PRO A 232 3.73 8.56 -12.68
CA PRO A 232 3.21 9.90 -12.38
C PRO A 232 1.68 9.98 -12.27
N LYS A 233 0.95 9.35 -13.21
CA LYS A 233 -0.52 9.32 -13.22
C LYS A 233 -1.14 8.61 -12.00
N SER A 234 -0.45 7.63 -11.40
CA SER A 234 -0.95 6.84 -10.27
C SER A 234 -1.15 7.65 -8.97
N LEU A 235 -0.60 8.86 -8.91
CA LEU A 235 -0.78 9.78 -7.78
C LEU A 235 -1.96 10.74 -7.98
N PHE A 236 -2.70 10.60 -9.06
CA PHE A 236 -3.82 11.48 -9.38
C PHE A 236 -5.09 10.68 -9.63
N TYR A 237 -6.17 11.11 -8.99
CA TYR A 237 -7.52 10.70 -9.33
C TYR A 237 -7.96 11.51 -10.56
N VAL A 238 -8.47 10.83 -11.58
CA VAL A 238 -8.95 11.45 -12.81
C VAL A 238 -10.42 11.14 -12.96
N ASP A 239 -11.23 12.19 -12.93
CA ASP A 239 -12.66 12.14 -13.20
C ASP A 239 -12.90 12.65 -14.63
N GLU A 240 -13.24 11.72 -15.51
CA GLU A 240 -13.52 12.02 -16.92
C GLU A 240 -14.93 12.62 -17.11
N GLU A 241 -15.86 12.49 -16.16
CA GLU A 241 -17.19 13.12 -16.26
C GLU A 241 -17.12 14.62 -16.00
N SER A 242 -16.34 15.01 -15.00
CA SER A 242 -16.15 16.42 -14.65
C SER A 242 -14.92 17.06 -15.32
N ASP A 243 -14.16 16.33 -16.15
CA ASP A 243 -12.87 16.75 -16.71
C ASP A 243 -11.94 17.31 -15.62
N THR A 244 -11.76 16.56 -14.53
CA THR A 244 -10.98 17.00 -13.37
C THR A 244 -9.88 16.00 -13.05
N LEU A 245 -8.69 16.51 -12.69
CA LEU A 245 -7.64 15.71 -12.06
C LEU A 245 -7.37 16.26 -10.66
N CYS A 246 -7.26 15.37 -9.67
CA CYS A 246 -7.01 15.70 -8.28
C CYS A 246 -5.83 14.90 -7.74
N LEU A 247 -4.99 15.50 -6.90
CA LEU A 247 -3.94 14.80 -6.17
C LEU A 247 -4.59 13.76 -5.25
N ALA A 248 -4.34 12.47 -5.53
CA ALA A 248 -4.85 11.34 -4.75
C ALA A 248 -3.98 11.07 -3.51
N ILE A 249 -3.69 12.14 -2.76
CA ILE A 249 -2.99 12.10 -1.47
C ILE A 249 -3.76 13.00 -0.51
N LYS A 250 -4.31 12.41 0.55
CA LYS A 250 -5.06 13.14 1.59
C LYS A 250 -4.17 13.37 2.83
N GLU A 251 -4.55 14.34 3.65
CA GLU A 251 -3.86 14.59 4.92
C GLU A 251 -4.18 13.49 5.94
N ALA A 252 -3.19 13.08 6.73
CA ALA A 252 -3.39 12.21 7.88
C ALA A 252 -2.29 12.42 8.94
N GLN A 253 -2.46 11.79 10.11
CA GLN A 253 -1.47 11.83 11.20
C GLN A 253 -0.22 10.98 10.91
N CYS A 254 -0.26 10.11 9.91
CA CYS A 254 0.89 9.31 9.46
C CYS A 254 0.95 9.31 7.93
N THR A 255 2.13 9.00 7.36
CA THR A 255 2.26 8.84 5.91
C THR A 255 1.97 7.40 5.51
N ILE A 256 1.08 7.20 4.56
CA ILE A 256 0.69 5.89 4.03
C ILE A 256 0.90 5.91 2.53
N ILE A 257 1.70 4.99 2.01
CA ILE A 257 1.81 4.75 0.57
C ILE A 257 0.78 3.67 0.23
N GLY A 258 -0.32 4.09 -0.42
CA GLY A 258 -1.43 3.22 -0.81
C GLY A 258 -1.08 2.29 -1.97
N SER A 259 -2.03 1.43 -2.36
CA SER A 259 -1.83 0.38 -3.35
C SER A 259 -1.72 0.89 -4.79
N VAL A 260 -2.41 1.97 -5.18
CA VAL A 260 -2.36 2.49 -6.56
C VAL A 260 -0.96 2.98 -6.95
N PRO A 261 -0.25 3.76 -6.12
CA PRO A 261 1.14 4.13 -6.40
C PRO A 261 2.11 2.95 -6.49
N GLN A 262 1.78 1.80 -5.88
CA GLN A 262 2.58 0.58 -5.88
C GLN A 262 2.34 -0.30 -7.13
N GLN A 263 1.38 0.04 -7.98
CA GLN A 263 1.13 -0.69 -9.23
C GLN A 263 2.35 -0.68 -10.15
N ASN A 264 2.49 -1.73 -10.95
CA ASN A 264 3.66 -1.95 -11.82
C ASN A 264 5.01 -1.90 -11.09
N HIS A 265 5.00 -2.32 -9.82
CA HIS A 265 6.22 -2.57 -9.05
C HIS A 265 6.11 -3.92 -8.38
N ARG A 266 7.19 -4.70 -8.47
CA ARG A 266 7.38 -5.91 -7.68
C ARG A 266 7.86 -5.48 -6.30
N MET A 267 7.05 -5.71 -5.26
CA MET A 267 7.39 -5.45 -3.87
C MET A 267 7.71 -6.76 -3.18
N VAL A 268 8.94 -6.92 -2.66
CA VAL A 268 9.41 -8.11 -1.94
C VAL A 268 9.71 -7.75 -0.50
N PHE A 269 8.98 -8.38 0.41
CA PHE A 269 9.16 -8.21 1.84
C PHE A 269 9.92 -9.41 2.37
N ASP A 270 11.07 -9.15 3.00
CA ASP A 270 11.81 -10.12 3.80
C ASP A 270 11.77 -9.68 5.25
N VAL A 271 10.84 -10.25 6.02
CA VAL A 271 10.65 -9.85 7.42
C VAL A 271 11.73 -10.42 8.34
N ARG A 272 12.40 -11.51 7.93
CA ARG A 272 13.54 -12.06 8.68
C ARG A 272 14.76 -11.15 8.54
N LYS A 273 15.03 -10.62 7.35
CA LYS A 273 16.11 -9.64 7.11
C LYS A 273 15.70 -8.19 7.38
N ARG A 274 14.41 -7.93 7.59
CA ARG A 274 13.82 -6.59 7.77
C ARG A 274 14.14 -5.68 6.58
N GLN A 275 13.80 -6.15 5.39
CA GLN A 275 14.10 -5.46 4.15
C GLN A 275 12.87 -5.48 3.24
N LEU A 276 12.64 -4.33 2.61
CA LEU A 276 11.82 -4.21 1.42
C LEU A 276 12.75 -4.10 0.22
N THR A 277 12.57 -4.97 -0.75
CA THR A 277 13.22 -4.88 -2.05
C THR A 277 12.16 -4.63 -3.11
N PHE A 278 12.38 -3.66 -3.99
CA PHE A 278 11.40 -3.30 -5.00
C PHE A 278 12.04 -2.94 -6.34
N ALA A 279 11.33 -3.22 -7.43
CA ALA A 279 11.71 -2.82 -8.78
C ALA A 279 10.46 -2.49 -9.59
N GLU A 280 10.61 -1.64 -10.60
CA GLU A 280 9.58 -1.48 -11.63
C GLU A 280 9.43 -2.79 -12.41
N GLU A 281 8.19 -3.22 -12.63
CA GLU A 281 7.89 -4.46 -13.34
C GLU A 281 6.52 -4.34 -14.02
N ASN A 282 6.41 -4.81 -15.28
CA ASN A 282 5.11 -4.89 -15.94
C ASN A 282 4.29 -6.03 -15.33
N CYS A 283 3.49 -5.72 -14.31
CA CYS A 283 2.74 -6.74 -13.57
C CYS A 283 1.70 -7.47 -14.44
N ALA A 284 1.23 -6.84 -15.52
CA ALA A 284 0.26 -7.44 -16.43
C ALA A 284 0.87 -8.40 -17.47
N GLY A 285 2.19 -8.34 -17.66
CA GLY A 285 2.91 -9.18 -18.63
C GLY A 285 3.60 -10.41 -18.03
N ASN A 286 3.39 -10.67 -16.75
CA ASN A 286 4.02 -11.76 -15.98
C ASN A 286 3.20 -13.04 -15.94
#